data_AF-A0A956KAD3-F1
#
_entry.id   AF-A0A956KAD3-F1
#
_cell.length_a   1.000
_cell.length_b   1.000
_cell.length_c   1.000
_cell.angle_alpha   90.00
_cell.angle_beta   90.00
_cell.angle_gamma   90.00
#
_symmetry.space_group_name_H-M   'P 1'
#
loop_
_entity.id
_entity.type
_entity.pdbx_description
1 polymer ?
#
loop_
_entity_poly.entity_id
_entity_poly.type
_entity_poly.pdbx_seq_one_letter_code
_entity_poly.pdbx_strand_id
1 'polypeptide(L)'
;YGMVREVELLRALPGHYSHYRVVLVPNLWVLTQVVRSRVFLDASVPTILEQVLGDAGLEADTDYVLSLEATYPTRELTVQYRESDFDFLARLLEHEGITFFAQVQEGHESWVFTDGSNAFTDTAAGDIPFLLRDTTDLYELGLHSLRVRTSSVPSRLITRDYAPAQPLVRIEASETVTGSGIGM
;
A
#
# COMPACT_ATOMS: atom_id res chain seq x y z
N TYR A 1 3.93 -11.88 -10.71
CA TYR A 1 4.52 -12.49 -9.51
C TYR A 1 3.48 -12.46 -8.40
N GLY A 2 3.68 -13.23 -7.33
CA GLY A 2 2.66 -13.45 -6.30
C GLY A 2 2.30 -14.93 -6.13
N MET A 3 1.27 -15.19 -5.32
CA MET A 3 0.82 -16.52 -4.95
C MET A 3 -0.44 -16.96 -5.71
N VAL A 4 -0.59 -18.28 -5.89
CA VAL A 4 -1.80 -18.87 -6.47
C VAL A 4 -2.86 -18.99 -5.39
N ARG A 5 -3.95 -18.22 -5.55
CA ARG A 5 -5.12 -18.30 -4.66
C ARG A 5 -6.05 -19.46 -5.03
N GLU A 6 -6.26 -19.65 -6.32
CA GLU A 6 -7.26 -20.60 -6.85
C GLU A 6 -6.79 -21.19 -8.18
N VAL A 7 -7.00 -22.49 -8.36
CA VAL A 7 -6.85 -23.17 -9.65
C VAL A 7 -8.13 -23.93 -9.95
N GLU A 8 -8.74 -23.64 -11.08
CA GLU A 8 -9.97 -24.29 -11.55
C GLU A 8 -9.72 -24.95 -12.91
N LEU A 9 -10.05 -26.24 -13.05
CA LEU A 9 -10.14 -26.91 -14.34
C LEU A 9 -11.47 -26.54 -14.99
N LEU A 10 -11.42 -25.70 -16.02
CA LEU A 10 -12.63 -25.26 -16.74
C LEU A 10 -13.14 -26.34 -17.70
N ARG A 11 -12.23 -27.02 -18.39
CA ARG A 11 -12.55 -28.05 -19.38
C ARG A 11 -11.36 -28.97 -19.63
N ALA A 12 -11.59 -30.28 -19.57
CA ALA A 12 -10.65 -31.28 -20.08
C ALA A 12 -11.06 -31.66 -21.53
N LEU A 13 -10.17 -31.44 -22.51
CA LEU A 13 -10.40 -31.92 -23.87
C LEU A 13 -9.65 -33.25 -24.06
N PRO A 14 -10.31 -34.33 -24.51
CA PRO A 14 -9.66 -35.60 -24.76
C PRO A 14 -8.50 -35.46 -25.77
N GLY A 15 -7.31 -35.92 -25.39
CA GLY A 15 -6.17 -36.16 -26.29
C GLY A 15 -5.23 -34.99 -26.59
N HIS A 16 -5.52 -33.75 -26.15
CA HIS A 16 -4.71 -32.58 -26.57
C HIS A 16 -4.41 -31.57 -25.47
N TYR A 17 -5.42 -30.89 -24.90
CA TYR A 17 -5.21 -29.79 -23.94
C TYR A 17 -6.34 -29.69 -22.92
N SER A 18 -6.03 -29.18 -21.73
CA SER A 18 -7.03 -28.81 -20.71
C SER A 18 -6.96 -27.32 -20.44
N HIS A 19 -8.11 -26.68 -20.27
CA HIS A 19 -8.18 -25.26 -19.92
C HIS A 19 -8.26 -25.09 -18.40
N TYR A 20 -7.36 -24.29 -17.85
CA TYR A 20 -7.34 -23.93 -16.45
C TYR A 20 -7.53 -22.42 -16.28
N ARG A 21 -8.23 -22.03 -15.21
CA ARG A 21 -8.17 -20.67 -14.68
C ARG A 21 -7.29 -20.69 -13.45
N VAL A 22 -6.32 -19.79 -13.40
CA VAL A 22 -5.46 -19.57 -12.22
C VAL A 22 -5.67 -18.14 -11.76
N VAL A 23 -5.99 -17.96 -10.48
CA VAL A 23 -6.09 -16.63 -9.85
C VAL A 23 -4.80 -16.36 -9.10
N LEU A 24 -4.02 -15.41 -9.60
CA LEU A 24 -2.83 -14.89 -8.93
C LEU A 24 -3.21 -13.71 -8.05
N VAL A 25 -2.68 -13.70 -6.83
CA VAL A 25 -2.81 -12.60 -5.87
C VAL A 25 -1.43 -12.26 -5.31
N PRO A 26 -1.21 -11.04 -4.81
CA PRO A 26 0.07 -10.71 -4.19
C PRO A 26 0.33 -11.52 -2.92
N ASN A 27 1.59 -11.70 -2.51
CA ASN A 27 1.95 -12.37 -1.26
C ASN A 27 1.29 -11.71 -0.04
N LEU A 28 1.11 -10.39 -0.04
CA LEU A 28 0.42 -9.60 0.99
C LEU A 28 -1.03 -10.04 1.22
N TRP A 29 -1.64 -10.76 0.27
CA TRP A 29 -2.97 -11.35 0.43
C TRP A 29 -3.08 -12.27 1.65
N VAL A 30 -1.98 -12.90 2.09
CA VAL A 30 -1.97 -13.74 3.30
C VAL A 30 -2.53 -13.02 4.54
N LEU A 31 -2.32 -11.70 4.63
CA LEU A 31 -2.80 -10.86 5.74
C LEU A 31 -4.33 -10.72 5.78
N THR A 32 -5.02 -11.01 4.67
CA THR A 32 -6.49 -10.95 4.58
C THR A 32 -7.15 -12.24 5.08
N GLN A 33 -6.36 -13.30 5.32
CA GLN A 33 -6.90 -14.64 5.57
C GLN A 33 -7.26 -14.89 7.03
N VAL A 34 -6.74 -14.09 7.96
CA VAL A 34 -6.97 -14.28 9.40
C VAL A 34 -7.50 -12.99 10.01
N VAL A 35 -8.58 -13.11 10.76
CA VAL A 35 -9.13 -12.04 11.60
C VAL A 35 -8.66 -12.26 13.03
N ARG A 36 -8.08 -11.24 13.65
CA ARG A 36 -7.48 -11.34 14.99
C ARG A 36 -8.01 -10.26 15.93
N SER A 37 -7.84 -10.53 17.22
CA SER A 37 -7.93 -9.51 18.26
C SER A 37 -6.68 -9.60 19.13
N ARG A 38 -5.87 -8.55 19.14
CA ARG A 38 -4.61 -8.49 19.90
C ARG A 38 -4.27 -7.07 20.32
N VAL A 39 -3.40 -6.98 21.32
CA VAL A 39 -2.97 -5.73 21.93
C VAL A 39 -1.47 -5.56 21.70
N PHE A 40 -1.09 -4.38 21.26
CA PHE A 40 0.29 -3.93 21.16
C PHE A 40 0.47 -2.79 22.17
N LEU A 41 1.48 -2.93 23.03
CA LEU A 41 1.83 -1.94 24.05
C LEU A 41 3.17 -1.34 23.71
N ASP A 42 3.32 -0.05 23.97
CA ASP A 42 4.59 0.68 23.83
C ASP A 42 5.29 0.41 22.49
N ALA A 43 4.52 0.43 21.39
CA ALA A 43 5.00 0.12 20.06
C ALA A 43 4.69 1.25 19.06
N SER A 44 5.64 1.52 18.16
CA SER A 44 5.44 2.43 17.02
C SER A 44 4.71 1.71 15.88
N VAL A 45 4.11 2.45 14.95
CA VAL A 45 3.44 1.84 13.77
C VAL A 45 4.40 0.99 12.92
N PRO A 46 5.64 1.42 12.60
CA PRO A 46 6.60 0.56 11.92
C PRO A 46 6.94 -0.73 12.69
N THR A 47 7.09 -0.65 14.01
CA THR A 47 7.35 -1.84 14.85
C THR A 47 6.18 -2.83 14.78
N ILE A 48 4.95 -2.32 14.84
CA ILE A 48 3.74 -3.15 14.71
C ILE A 48 3.69 -3.77 13.30
N LEU A 49 3.98 -2.99 12.26
CA LEU A 49 4.03 -3.45 10.87
C LEU A 49 4.99 -4.64 10.71
N GLU A 50 6.23 -4.50 11.16
CA GLU A 50 7.24 -5.58 11.10
C GLU A 50 6.76 -6.83 11.85
N GLN A 51 6.20 -6.66 13.05
CA GLN A 51 5.69 -7.78 13.84
C GLN A 51 4.55 -8.51 13.10
N VAL A 52 3.60 -7.78 12.53
CA VAL A 52 2.46 -8.37 11.82
C VAL A 52 2.90 -9.07 10.53
N LEU A 53 3.85 -8.49 9.78
CA LEU A 53 4.41 -9.10 8.57
C LEU A 53 5.20 -10.37 8.90
N GLY A 54 6.04 -10.32 9.94
CA GLY A 54 6.79 -11.48 10.43
C GLY A 54 5.88 -12.62 10.92
N ASP A 55 4.81 -12.30 11.66
CA ASP A 55 3.79 -13.28 12.09
C ASP A 55 3.08 -13.96 10.91
N ALA A 56 3.04 -13.30 9.75
CA ALA A 56 2.48 -13.82 8.51
C ALA A 56 3.51 -14.58 7.65
N GLY A 57 4.77 -14.63 8.09
CA GLY A 57 5.87 -15.30 7.40
C GLY A 57 6.51 -14.48 6.27
N LEU A 58 6.33 -13.15 6.29
CA LEU A 58 6.99 -12.24 5.34
C LEU A 58 8.29 -11.72 5.95
N GLU A 59 9.39 -11.82 5.23
CA GLU A 59 10.73 -11.48 5.72
C GLU A 59 11.19 -10.09 5.22
N ALA A 60 11.80 -9.32 6.12
CA ALA A 60 12.42 -8.04 5.78
C ALA A 60 13.55 -8.23 4.74
N ASP A 61 13.73 -7.23 3.88
CA ASP A 61 14.69 -7.20 2.77
C ASP A 61 14.47 -8.26 1.67
N THR A 62 13.49 -9.15 1.85
CA THR A 62 13.09 -10.17 0.88
C THR A 62 11.67 -9.88 0.38
N ASP A 63 10.68 -10.01 1.26
CA ASP A 63 9.25 -9.79 0.94
C ASP A 63 8.83 -8.34 1.12
N TYR A 64 9.54 -7.56 1.93
CA TYR A 64 9.26 -6.14 2.10
C TYR A 64 10.47 -5.31 2.50
N VAL A 65 10.39 -4.01 2.23
CA VAL A 65 11.37 -2.98 2.62
C VAL A 65 10.64 -1.79 3.22
N LEU A 66 11.18 -1.25 4.32
CA LEU A 66 10.70 0.00 4.92
C LEU A 66 11.61 1.15 4.47
N SER A 67 11.06 2.05 3.65
CA SER A 67 11.71 3.28 3.18
C SER A 67 11.01 4.49 3.78
N LEU A 68 11.19 4.65 5.10
CA LEU A 68 10.51 5.67 5.90
C LEU A 68 11.50 6.77 6.33
N GLU A 69 11.15 8.03 6.08
CA GLU A 69 11.94 9.21 6.43
C GLU A 69 11.47 9.86 7.74
N ALA A 70 10.20 9.69 8.12
CA ALA A 70 9.62 10.28 9.30
C ALA A 70 9.97 9.51 10.59
N THR A 71 9.82 10.18 11.73
CA THR A 71 9.89 9.55 13.05
C THR A 71 8.48 9.28 13.56
N TYR A 72 8.18 8.02 13.86
CA TYR A 72 6.85 7.58 14.30
C TYR A 72 6.81 7.47 15.83
N PRO A 73 5.87 8.15 16.50
CA PRO A 73 5.78 8.10 17.95
C PRO A 73 5.39 6.69 18.42
N THR A 74 6.02 6.25 19.51
CA THR A 74 5.58 5.06 20.24
C THR A 74 4.20 5.31 20.84
N ARG A 75 3.27 4.39 20.59
CA ARG A 75 1.92 4.45 21.16
C ARG A 75 1.85 3.58 22.40
N GLU A 76 1.27 4.11 23.48
CA GLU A 76 1.06 3.36 24.73
C GLU A 76 0.19 2.11 24.50
N LEU A 77 -0.84 2.24 23.67
CA LEU A 77 -1.80 1.18 23.38
C LEU A 77 -2.27 1.26 21.93
N THR A 78 -2.09 0.17 21.19
CA THR A 78 -2.72 -0.05 19.89
C THR A 78 -3.45 -1.39 19.91
N VAL A 79 -4.71 -1.40 19.49
CA VAL A 79 -5.55 -2.60 19.49
C VAL A 79 -5.92 -2.96 18.06
N GLN A 80 -5.69 -4.22 17.69
CA GLN A 80 -6.36 -4.86 16.56
C GLN A 80 -7.61 -5.52 17.12
N TYR A 81 -8.79 -5.17 16.62
CA TYR A 81 -10.05 -5.71 17.15
C TYR A 81 -10.97 -6.21 16.05
N ARG A 82 -11.06 -7.54 15.93
CA ARG A 82 -11.97 -8.23 15.00
C ARG A 82 -11.83 -7.76 13.55
N GLU A 83 -10.62 -7.41 13.15
CA GLU A 83 -10.25 -7.00 11.79
C GLU A 83 -9.15 -7.93 11.26
N SER A 84 -9.01 -8.03 9.94
CA SER A 84 -7.92 -8.79 9.34
C SER A 84 -6.57 -8.11 9.61
N ASP A 85 -5.45 -8.82 9.48
CA ASP A 85 -4.14 -8.18 9.61
C ASP A 85 -3.92 -7.14 8.52
N PHE A 86 -4.47 -7.36 7.32
CA PHE A 86 -4.42 -6.39 6.25
C PHE A 86 -5.19 -5.12 6.61
N ASP A 87 -6.45 -5.23 7.06
CA ASP A 87 -7.27 -4.07 7.41
C ASP A 87 -6.66 -3.28 8.58
N PHE A 88 -6.11 -4.01 9.56
CA PHE A 88 -5.40 -3.43 10.70
C PHE A 88 -4.20 -2.60 10.26
N LEU A 89 -3.33 -3.17 9.42
CA LEU A 89 -2.16 -2.47 8.92
C LEU A 89 -2.56 -1.32 8.00
N ALA A 90 -3.46 -1.53 7.04
CA ALA A 90 -3.93 -0.49 6.13
C ALA A 90 -4.41 0.74 6.90
N ARG A 91 -5.25 0.55 7.92
CA ARG A 91 -5.75 1.65 8.78
C ARG A 91 -4.63 2.36 9.54
N LEU A 92 -3.62 1.63 10.03
CA LEU A 92 -2.49 2.24 10.74
C LEU A 92 -1.57 3.02 9.80
N LEU A 93 -1.29 2.47 8.62
CA LEU A 93 -0.44 3.09 7.61
C LEU A 93 -1.11 4.36 7.04
N GLU A 94 -2.40 4.30 6.72
CA GLU A 94 -3.19 5.46 6.30
C GLU A 94 -3.17 6.59 7.34
N HIS A 95 -3.24 6.25 8.63
CA HIS A 95 -3.19 7.24 9.71
C HIS A 95 -1.84 7.95 9.79
N GLU A 96 -0.75 7.26 9.47
CA GLU A 96 0.62 7.78 9.53
C GLU A 96 1.12 8.31 8.18
N GLY A 97 0.29 8.31 7.13
CA GLY A 97 0.70 8.75 5.79
C GLY A 97 1.63 7.78 5.06
N ILE A 98 1.73 6.54 5.52
CA ILE A 98 2.56 5.52 4.87
C ILE A 98 1.77 4.90 3.71
N THR A 99 2.32 5.00 2.50
CA THR A 99 1.84 4.30 1.32
C THR A 99 2.70 3.07 1.04
N PHE A 100 2.21 2.16 0.20
CA PHE A 100 2.97 0.99 -0.19
C PHE A 100 2.68 0.54 -1.62
N PHE A 101 3.67 -0.06 -2.26
CA PHE A 101 3.56 -0.59 -3.62
C PHE A 101 4.39 -1.86 -3.78
N ALA A 102 3.98 -2.71 -4.72
CA ALA A 102 4.71 -3.92 -5.06
C ALA A 102 5.82 -3.58 -6.06
N GLN A 103 7.02 -4.08 -5.81
CA GLN A 103 8.14 -4.10 -6.73
C GLN A 103 8.48 -5.55 -7.05
N VAL A 104 8.75 -5.81 -8.34
CA VAL A 104 9.24 -7.11 -8.76
C VAL A 104 10.67 -6.97 -9.25
N GLN A 105 11.59 -7.70 -8.62
CA GLN A 105 12.99 -7.78 -9.02
C GLN A 105 13.40 -9.24 -9.17
N GLU A 106 14.05 -9.59 -10.27
CA GLU A 106 14.58 -10.95 -10.54
C GLU A 106 13.56 -12.10 -10.36
N GLY A 107 12.29 -11.77 -10.50
CA GLY A 107 11.18 -12.69 -10.34
C GLY A 107 10.70 -12.94 -8.91
N HIS A 108 11.14 -12.11 -7.96
CA HIS A 108 10.63 -12.02 -6.61
C HIS A 108 9.73 -10.80 -6.46
N GLU A 109 8.59 -10.95 -5.77
CA GLU A 109 7.70 -9.84 -5.41
C GLU A 109 8.09 -9.33 -4.02
N SER A 110 8.34 -8.03 -3.89
CA SER A 110 8.65 -7.36 -2.62
C SER A 110 7.78 -6.12 -2.46
N TRP A 111 7.42 -5.77 -1.24
CA TRP A 111 6.60 -4.60 -0.93
C TRP A 111 7.43 -3.47 -0.34
N VAL A 112 7.34 -2.29 -0.93
CA VAL A 112 8.00 -1.09 -0.40
C VAL A 112 6.96 -0.30 0.37
N PHE A 113 7.20 -0.07 1.65
CA PHE A 113 6.42 0.85 2.49
C PHE A 113 7.18 2.17 2.61
N THR A 114 6.53 3.28 2.29
CA THR A 114 7.19 4.59 2.23
C THR A 114 6.26 5.74 2.62
N ASP A 115 6.84 6.78 3.20
CA ASP A 115 6.22 8.07 3.52
C ASP A 115 6.79 9.21 2.65
N GLY A 116 7.70 8.89 1.73
CA GLY A 116 8.49 9.85 0.95
C GLY A 116 8.44 9.56 -0.55
N SER A 117 8.76 10.58 -1.35
CA SER A 117 8.82 10.41 -2.81
C SER A 117 10.09 9.69 -3.29
N ASN A 118 11.10 9.56 -2.43
CA ASN A 118 12.41 9.00 -2.75
C ASN A 118 12.37 7.50 -3.12
N ALA A 119 11.36 6.77 -2.64
CA ALA A 119 11.18 5.35 -2.87
C ALA A 119 10.67 5.04 -4.29
N PHE A 120 10.07 6.02 -4.97
CA PHE A 120 9.59 5.86 -6.33
C PHE A 120 10.74 6.04 -7.33
N THR A 121 11.03 4.99 -8.09
CA THR A 121 12.07 5.01 -9.13
C THR A 121 11.47 5.05 -10.52
N ASP A 122 12.22 5.65 -11.44
CA ASP A 122 11.83 5.65 -12.85
C ASP A 122 11.76 4.22 -13.38
N THR A 123 10.74 3.96 -14.19
CA THR A 123 10.58 2.65 -14.80
C THR A 123 11.71 2.39 -15.81
N ALA A 124 12.08 1.13 -16.01
CA ALA A 124 13.10 0.74 -17.00
C ALA A 124 12.73 1.12 -18.44
N ALA A 125 11.46 1.46 -18.71
CA ALA A 125 11.01 1.93 -20.02
C ALA A 125 11.47 3.37 -20.34
N GLY A 126 11.91 4.14 -19.34
CA GLY A 126 12.31 5.54 -19.52
C GLY A 126 11.15 6.42 -19.98
N ASP A 127 11.45 7.38 -20.87
CA ASP A 127 10.47 8.29 -21.44
C ASP A 127 9.53 7.55 -22.40
N ILE A 128 8.23 7.54 -22.08
CA ILE A 128 7.21 6.90 -22.91
C ILE A 128 6.55 7.98 -23.79
N PRO A 129 6.62 7.88 -25.13
CA PRO A 129 6.04 8.88 -26.02
C PRO A 129 4.51 8.87 -26.01
N PHE A 130 3.89 10.02 -26.28
CA PHE A 130 2.46 10.10 -26.55
C PHE A 130 2.20 9.85 -28.04
N LEU A 131 1.50 8.75 -28.35
CA LEU A 131 1.20 8.30 -29.71
C LEU A 131 -0.31 8.43 -29.97
N LEU A 132 -0.68 9.32 -30.90
CA LEU A 132 -2.06 9.40 -31.37
C LEU A 132 -2.44 8.09 -32.09
N ARG A 133 -3.72 7.71 -32.01
CA ARG A 133 -4.22 6.38 -32.41
C ARG A 133 -4.43 6.23 -33.93
N ASP A 134 -3.64 6.95 -34.71
CA ASP A 134 -3.73 7.15 -36.15
C ASP A 134 -2.50 6.60 -36.91
N THR A 135 -1.49 6.07 -36.21
CA THR A 135 -0.28 5.49 -36.82
C THR A 135 -0.38 3.97 -37.06
N THR A 136 0.25 3.54 -38.15
CA THR A 136 0.36 2.15 -38.65
C THR A 136 1.22 1.25 -37.75
N ASP A 137 1.83 1.79 -36.69
CA ASP A 137 2.77 1.10 -35.80
C ASP A 137 2.07 0.59 -34.53
N LEU A 138 1.31 -0.50 -34.69
CA LEU A 138 0.57 -1.18 -33.62
C LEU A 138 1.44 -1.82 -32.52
N TYR A 139 2.77 -1.75 -32.65
CA TYR A 139 3.73 -2.47 -31.79
C TYR A 139 4.67 -1.56 -31.01
N GLU A 140 4.58 -0.24 -31.16
CA GLU A 140 5.39 0.69 -30.38
C GLU A 140 4.75 0.95 -29.01
N LEU A 141 5.56 0.92 -27.94
CA LEU A 141 5.11 1.26 -26.60
C LEU A 141 4.85 2.77 -26.52
N GLY A 142 3.60 3.17 -26.26
CA GLY A 142 3.26 4.59 -26.12
C GLY A 142 1.96 4.85 -25.37
N LEU A 143 1.81 6.08 -24.88
CA LEU A 143 0.58 6.58 -24.27
C LEU A 143 -0.38 7.02 -25.38
N HIS A 144 -1.60 6.46 -25.40
CA HIS A 144 -2.59 6.78 -26.45
C HIS A 144 -3.69 7.75 -26.00
N SER A 145 -3.79 8.04 -24.70
CA SER A 145 -4.77 9.00 -24.19
C SER A 145 -4.28 9.59 -22.87
N LEU A 146 -4.44 10.89 -22.72
CA LEU A 146 -4.20 11.61 -21.48
C LEU A 146 -5.47 12.38 -21.11
N ARG A 147 -5.89 12.26 -19.85
CA ARG A 147 -7.03 13.02 -19.32
C ARG A 147 -6.60 13.74 -18.06
N VAL A 148 -6.74 15.06 -18.08
CA VAL A 148 -6.53 15.91 -16.90
C VAL A 148 -7.89 16.19 -16.27
N ARG A 149 -7.99 15.99 -14.96
CA ARG A 149 -9.18 16.31 -14.17
C ARG A 149 -8.79 17.24 -13.03
N THR A 150 -9.65 18.22 -12.76
CA THR A 150 -9.53 19.10 -11.60
C THR A 150 -10.81 19.00 -10.77
N SER A 151 -10.65 19.02 -9.45
CA SER A 151 -11.75 19.02 -8.48
C SER A 151 -11.41 19.92 -7.31
N SER A 152 -12.43 20.54 -6.70
CA SER A 152 -12.24 21.32 -5.48
C SER A 152 -11.94 20.39 -4.31
N VAL A 153 -10.97 20.77 -3.46
CA VAL A 153 -10.59 20.08 -2.24
C VAL A 153 -10.65 21.05 -1.05
N PRO A 154 -10.84 20.57 0.19
CA PRO A 154 -10.76 21.44 1.37
C PRO A 154 -9.40 22.15 1.42
N SER A 155 -9.41 23.46 1.67
CA SER A 155 -8.17 24.24 1.77
C SER A 155 -7.51 24.16 3.14
N ARG A 156 -8.20 23.62 4.15
CA ARG A 156 -7.75 23.61 5.54
C ARG A 156 -8.35 22.43 6.29
N LEU A 157 -7.50 21.72 7.04
CA LEU A 157 -7.88 20.65 7.96
C LEU A 157 -7.63 21.14 9.39
N ILE A 158 -8.60 20.95 10.29
CA ILE A 158 -8.46 21.27 11.71
C ILE A 158 -8.83 20.00 12.49
N THR A 159 -7.92 19.53 13.33
CA THR A 159 -8.15 18.41 14.25
C THR A 159 -8.08 18.91 15.69
N ARG A 160 -8.83 18.26 16.58
CA ARG A 160 -8.87 18.57 18.01
C ARG A 160 -8.85 17.29 18.79
N ASP A 161 -8.21 17.33 19.95
CA ASP A 161 -8.17 16.21 20.88
C ASP A 161 -8.31 16.70 22.32
N TYR A 162 -8.40 15.75 23.26
CA TYR A 162 -8.51 15.98 24.68
C TYR A 162 -7.59 15.04 25.44
N ALA A 163 -6.68 15.60 26.23
CA ALA A 163 -5.83 14.84 27.15
C ALA A 163 -6.44 14.89 28.57
N PRO A 164 -6.96 13.79 29.13
CA PRO A 164 -7.55 13.79 30.48
C PRO A 164 -6.59 14.23 31.58
N ALA A 165 -5.29 13.98 31.41
CA ALA A 165 -4.24 14.42 32.34
C ALA A 165 -4.02 15.94 32.33
N GLN A 166 -4.43 16.63 31.25
CA GLN A 166 -4.26 18.08 31.07
C GLN A 166 -5.55 18.70 30.48
N PRO A 167 -6.67 18.69 31.24
CA PRO A 167 -8.00 18.95 30.70
C PRO A 167 -8.23 20.39 30.23
N LEU A 168 -7.39 21.33 30.68
CA LEU A 168 -7.48 22.75 30.33
C LEU A 168 -6.62 23.11 29.11
N VAL A 169 -5.78 22.19 28.62
CA VAL A 169 -4.95 22.44 27.45
C VAL A 169 -5.80 22.27 26.20
N ARG A 170 -5.86 23.32 25.38
CA ARG A 170 -6.49 23.23 24.06
C ARG A 170 -5.53 22.50 23.12
N ILE A 171 -5.86 21.25 22.79
CA ILE A 171 -5.15 20.47 21.79
C ILE A 171 -5.88 20.65 20.46
N GLU A 172 -5.32 21.51 19.61
CA GLU A 172 -5.82 21.78 18.27
C GLU A 172 -4.64 21.85 17.31
N ALA A 173 -4.73 21.10 16.22
CA ALA A 173 -3.81 21.21 15.10
C ALA A 173 -4.58 21.72 13.88
N SER A 174 -3.92 22.52 13.05
CA SER A 174 -4.52 23.09 11.86
C SER A 174 -3.48 23.15 10.76
N GLU A 175 -3.78 22.54 9.63
CA GLU A 175 -2.91 22.54 8.46
C GLU A 175 -3.62 23.12 7.24
N THR A 176 -2.88 23.88 6.43
CA THR A 176 -3.37 24.44 5.17
C THR A 176 -2.96 23.49 4.05
N VAL A 177 -3.94 23.03 3.27
CA VAL A 177 -3.66 22.17 2.12
C VAL A 177 -2.95 23.01 1.07
N THR A 178 -1.74 22.60 0.70
CA THR A 178 -0.94 23.32 -0.29
C THR A 178 -1.67 23.36 -1.64
N GLY A 179 -1.48 24.43 -2.41
CA GLY A 179 -2.16 24.61 -3.71
C GLY A 179 -1.82 23.54 -4.77
N SER A 180 -0.81 22.71 -4.51
CA SER A 180 -0.45 21.53 -5.30
C SER A 180 -1.31 20.29 -4.98
N GLY A 181 -2.16 20.35 -3.95
CA GLY A 181 -3.04 19.23 -3.56
C GLY A 181 -2.29 18.05 -2.90
N ILE A 182 -1.03 18.25 -2.50
CA ILE A 182 -0.24 17.27 -1.77
C ILE A 182 -0.49 17.54 -0.27
N GLY A 183 -1.20 16.61 0.39
CA GLY A 183 -1.19 16.53 1.85
C GLY A 183 0.18 15.99 2.29
N MET A 184 0.72 16.53 3.39
CA MET A 184 1.87 15.91 4.05
C MET A 184 1.52 14.52 4.56
#